data_AF-A0A0C3ATH7-F1
#
_entry.id   AF-A0A0C3ATH7-F1
#
_cell.length_a   1.000
_cell.length_b   1.000
_cell.length_c   1.000
_cell.angle_alpha   90.00
_cell.angle_beta   90.00
_cell.angle_gamma   90.00
#
_symmetry.space_group_name_H-M   'P 1'
#
loop_
_entity.id
_entity.type
_entity.pdbx_description
1 polymer ?
#
loop_
_entity_poly.entity_id
_entity_poly.type
_entity_poly.pdbx_seq_one_letter_code
_entity_poly.pdbx_strand_id
1 'polypeptide(L)'
;NSLPTSCLVLRLLLCVAGALASFTTLTCTSSNECITPDKDGAFCYRPNQSRRAREDSVCRSGSWQNVMAVHIASSTSIGYYEKSTLTRLGDHTYHVIRQVYVCASGQLTDGTYQSVCGYASEDNKAMYPSCALAIGQPYVEDGCYVPDR
;
A
#
# COMPACT_ATOMS: atom_id res chain seq x y z
N ASN A 1 51.85 -9.62 -21.51
CA ASN A 1 50.55 -9.93 -22.17
C ASN A 1 49.53 -10.36 -21.12
N SER A 2 48.97 -9.39 -20.43
CA SER A 2 47.91 -9.57 -19.43
C SER A 2 46.55 -9.33 -20.10
N LEU A 3 45.79 -10.40 -20.34
CA LEU A 3 44.38 -10.29 -20.74
C LEU A 3 43.53 -9.85 -19.53
N PRO A 4 42.52 -8.99 -19.71
CA PRO A 4 41.77 -8.43 -18.59
C PRO A 4 40.73 -9.44 -18.10
N THR A 5 40.87 -9.87 -16.85
CA THR A 5 39.89 -10.61 -16.03
C THR A 5 38.61 -9.80 -15.71
N SER A 6 38.35 -8.73 -16.46
CA SER A 6 37.38 -7.67 -16.14
C SER A 6 36.07 -7.73 -16.94
N CYS A 7 35.76 -8.85 -17.60
CA CYS A 7 34.51 -9.02 -18.35
C CYS A 7 33.55 -10.06 -17.75
N LEU A 8 34.01 -10.94 -16.86
CA LEU A 8 33.16 -12.04 -16.38
C LEU A 8 32.27 -11.64 -15.19
N VAL A 9 32.69 -10.68 -14.37
CA VAL A 9 31.92 -10.27 -13.17
C VAL A 9 30.75 -9.35 -13.54
N LEU A 10 30.85 -8.59 -14.64
CA LEU A 10 29.82 -7.63 -15.04
C LEU A 10 28.59 -8.27 -15.72
N ARG A 11 28.68 -9.54 -16.14
CA ARG A 11 27.53 -10.26 -16.73
C ARG A 11 26.65 -10.98 -15.72
N LEU A 12 27.10 -11.19 -14.47
CA LEU A 12 26.28 -11.86 -13.45
C LEU A 12 25.36 -10.91 -12.66
N LEU A 13 25.56 -9.59 -12.76
CA LEU A 13 24.82 -8.58 -11.98
C LEU A 13 23.53 -8.07 -12.65
N LEU A 14 23.17 -8.56 -13.84
CA LEU A 14 22.02 -8.06 -14.63
C LEU A 14 20.80 -8.99 -14.68
N CYS A 15 20.82 -10.14 -13.99
CA CYS A 15 19.70 -11.10 -14.01
C CYS A 15 19.05 -11.33 -12.62
N VAL A 16 19.12 -10.34 -11.73
CA VAL A 16 18.13 -10.22 -10.64
C VAL A 16 17.18 -9.08 -10.99
N ALA A 17 16.57 -9.16 -12.17
CA ALA A 17 15.25 -8.57 -12.34
C ALA A 17 14.31 -9.48 -11.54
N GLY A 18 14.25 -9.25 -10.21
CA GLY A 18 13.21 -9.84 -9.38
C GLY A 18 11.88 -9.56 -10.06
N ALA A 19 11.20 -10.62 -10.47
CA ALA A 19 9.91 -10.51 -11.12
C ALA A 19 8.98 -9.71 -10.20
N LEU A 20 8.56 -8.54 -10.69
CA LEU A 20 7.84 -7.52 -9.93
C LEU A 20 6.40 -7.99 -9.65
N ALA A 21 6.09 -8.29 -8.39
CA ALA A 21 4.73 -8.56 -7.91
C ALA A 21 4.27 -7.49 -6.88
N SER A 22 4.61 -6.23 -7.19
CA SER A 22 4.36 -5.00 -6.42
C SER A 22 3.18 -4.26 -7.06
N PHE A 23 2.59 -3.26 -6.38
CA PHE A 23 1.94 -2.20 -7.16
C PHE A 23 2.96 -1.67 -8.17
N THR A 24 2.72 -1.95 -9.44
CA THR A 24 3.66 -1.68 -10.55
C THR A 24 2.99 -0.81 -11.61
N THR A 25 1.67 -0.68 -11.53
CA THR A 25 0.88 0.19 -12.40
C THR A 25 -0.11 1.00 -11.58
N LEU A 26 -0.42 2.19 -12.07
CA LEU A 26 -1.52 3.00 -11.55
C LEU A 26 -2.82 2.19 -11.64
N THR A 27 -3.53 2.11 -10.53
CA THR A 27 -4.78 1.36 -10.47
C THR A 27 -5.82 2.13 -9.66
N CYS A 28 -7.07 2.20 -10.14
CA CYS A 28 -8.16 2.92 -9.49
C CYS A 28 -9.42 2.08 -9.34
N THR A 29 -10.19 2.35 -8.30
CA THR A 29 -11.57 1.86 -8.15
C THR A 29 -12.52 2.66 -9.05
N SER A 30 -13.74 2.16 -9.25
CA SER A 30 -14.82 2.90 -9.93
C SER A 30 -15.24 4.17 -9.19
N SER A 31 -14.85 4.30 -7.91
CA SER A 31 -15.08 5.48 -7.08
C SER A 31 -13.92 6.46 -7.12
N ASN A 32 -12.98 6.36 -8.07
CA ASN A 32 -11.81 7.24 -8.21
C ASN A 32 -10.91 7.28 -6.97
N GLU A 33 -10.84 6.17 -6.23
CA GLU A 33 -9.82 5.94 -5.22
C GLU A 33 -8.68 5.18 -5.90
N CYS A 34 -7.45 5.68 -5.82
CA CYS A 34 -6.35 5.18 -6.64
C CYS A 34 -5.13 4.79 -5.82
N ILE A 35 -4.38 3.81 -6.31
CA ILE A 35 -3.00 3.55 -5.91
C ILE A 35 -2.13 4.01 -7.08
N THR A 36 -1.33 5.05 -6.86
CA THR A 36 -0.57 5.74 -7.91
C THR A 36 0.91 5.75 -7.58
N PRO A 37 1.80 5.61 -8.58
CA PRO A 37 3.22 5.83 -8.35
C PRO A 37 3.46 7.28 -7.92
N ASP A 38 4.40 7.45 -7.00
CA ASP A 38 4.93 8.74 -6.57
C ASP A 38 6.29 9.01 -7.25
N LYS A 39 6.80 10.23 -7.12
CA LYS A 39 8.01 10.74 -7.77
C LYS A 39 9.27 9.90 -7.50
N ASP A 40 9.31 9.20 -6.37
CA ASP A 40 10.46 8.39 -5.94
C ASP A 40 10.28 6.89 -6.28
N GLY A 41 9.23 6.53 -7.03
CA GLY A 41 8.91 5.14 -7.41
C GLY A 41 8.11 4.37 -6.36
N ALA A 42 7.84 4.97 -5.19
CA ALA A 42 6.88 4.44 -4.22
C ALA A 42 5.46 4.47 -4.79
N PHE A 43 4.53 3.70 -4.20
CA PHE A 43 3.12 3.80 -4.55
C PHE A 43 2.31 4.30 -3.36
N CYS A 44 1.42 5.24 -3.64
CA CYS A 44 0.63 5.93 -2.64
C CYS A 44 -0.86 5.80 -2.91
N TYR A 45 -1.63 5.68 -1.85
CA TYR A 45 -3.07 5.77 -1.92
C TYR A 45 -3.52 7.23 -2.03
N ARG A 46 -4.38 7.47 -3.01
CA ARG A 46 -5.05 8.75 -3.27
C ARG A 46 -6.55 8.53 -3.07
N PRO A 47 -7.12 9.03 -1.96
CA PRO A 47 -8.56 9.02 -1.75
C PRO A 47 -9.29 9.76 -2.88
N ASN A 48 -10.59 9.51 -3.02
CA ASN A 48 -11.41 10.29 -3.94
C ASN A 48 -11.52 11.75 -3.46
N GLN A 49 -10.81 12.63 -4.17
CA GLN A 49 -10.68 14.05 -3.83
C GLN A 49 -11.97 14.87 -4.01
N SER A 50 -12.98 14.30 -4.69
CA SER A 50 -14.29 14.93 -4.89
C SER A 50 -15.31 14.54 -3.81
N ARG A 51 -14.91 13.75 -2.81
CA ARG A 51 -15.76 13.28 -1.73
C ARG A 51 -15.13 13.61 -0.38
N ARG A 52 -15.97 13.68 0.66
CA ARG A 52 -15.49 13.71 2.04
C ARG A 52 -14.96 12.35 2.45
N ALA A 53 -14.06 12.34 3.42
CA ALA A 53 -13.59 11.11 4.04
C ALA A 53 -14.77 10.27 4.57
N ARG A 54 -14.69 8.95 4.37
CA ARG A 54 -15.74 7.99 4.72
C ARG A 54 -15.61 7.51 6.17
N GLU A 55 -16.75 7.16 6.77
CA GLU A 55 -16.87 6.63 8.13
C GLU A 55 -17.80 5.42 8.13
N ASP A 56 -17.30 4.29 7.63
CA ASP A 56 -18.13 3.10 7.47
C ASP A 56 -18.25 2.34 8.79
N SER A 57 -19.50 2.03 9.19
CA SER A 57 -19.77 1.28 10.43
C SER A 57 -19.15 -0.13 10.43
N VAL A 58 -19.00 -0.75 9.26
CA VAL A 58 -18.37 -2.08 9.10
C VAL A 58 -16.92 -2.12 9.59
N CYS A 59 -16.22 -0.97 9.58
CA CYS A 59 -14.88 -0.84 10.13
C CYS A 59 -14.81 -0.98 11.64
N ARG A 60 -15.93 -0.84 12.33
CA ARG A 60 -15.97 -0.78 13.81
C ARG A 60 -16.32 -2.12 14.44
N SER A 61 -16.18 -3.22 13.69
CA SER A 61 -16.41 -4.57 14.20
C SER A 61 -15.52 -5.62 13.55
N GLY A 62 -15.32 -6.74 14.26
CA GLY A 62 -14.68 -7.94 13.76
C GLY A 62 -13.25 -7.70 13.25
N SER A 63 -12.85 -8.44 12.22
CA SER A 63 -11.50 -8.39 11.68
C SER A 63 -11.13 -7.03 11.07
N TRP A 64 -12.10 -6.26 10.56
CA TRP A 64 -11.85 -4.96 9.96
C TRP A 64 -11.37 -3.94 10.98
N GLN A 65 -11.99 -3.91 12.16
CA GLN A 65 -11.55 -3.06 13.26
C GLN A 65 -10.11 -3.38 13.65
N ASN A 66 -9.78 -4.67 13.77
CA ASN A 66 -8.48 -5.11 14.23
C ASN A 66 -7.38 -4.81 13.19
N VAL A 67 -7.60 -5.13 11.91
CA VAL A 67 -6.59 -4.86 10.87
C VAL A 67 -6.41 -3.37 10.62
N MET A 68 -7.49 -2.58 10.70
CA MET A 68 -7.41 -1.13 10.63
C MET A 68 -6.59 -0.58 11.79
N ALA A 69 -6.85 -1.02 13.03
CA ALA A 69 -6.07 -0.58 14.19
C ALA A 69 -4.57 -0.89 14.05
N VAL A 70 -4.23 -2.09 13.55
CA VAL A 70 -2.83 -2.47 13.28
C VAL A 70 -2.22 -1.58 12.19
N HIS A 71 -2.97 -1.28 11.12
CA HIS A 71 -2.48 -0.42 10.04
C HIS A 71 -2.25 1.02 10.51
N ILE A 72 -3.18 1.60 11.27
CA ILE A 72 -3.06 2.95 11.83
C ILE A 72 -1.86 3.07 12.78
N ALA A 73 -1.52 2.00 13.50
CA ALA A 73 -0.34 1.96 14.36
C ALA A 73 0.99 1.75 13.60
N SER A 74 0.96 1.52 12.29
CA SER A 74 2.16 1.28 11.47
C SER A 74 2.71 2.56 10.83
N SER A 75 3.96 2.52 10.37
CA SER A 75 4.65 3.63 9.71
C SER A 75 4.49 3.67 8.18
N THR A 76 3.77 2.72 7.57
CA THR A 76 3.67 2.62 6.10
C THR A 76 2.26 2.88 5.61
N SER A 77 2.09 3.80 4.66
CA SER A 77 0.80 4.21 4.10
C SER A 77 0.06 3.09 3.39
N ILE A 78 0.76 2.06 2.90
CA ILE A 78 0.18 0.83 2.36
C ILE A 78 0.75 -0.35 3.12
N GLY A 79 -0.11 -1.27 3.54
CA GLY A 79 0.30 -2.49 4.23
C GLY A 79 -0.54 -3.71 3.84
N TYR A 80 0.12 -4.85 3.69
CA TYR A 80 -0.51 -6.16 3.54
C TYR A 80 -0.40 -6.94 4.85
N TYR A 81 -1.46 -7.64 5.23
CA TYR A 81 -1.53 -8.34 6.53
C TYR A 81 -2.10 -9.74 6.39
N GLU A 82 -1.53 -10.67 7.14
CA GLU A 82 -2.07 -12.03 7.28
C GLU A 82 -3.47 -11.98 7.91
N LYS A 83 -4.41 -12.78 7.40
CA LYS A 83 -5.81 -12.70 7.84
C LYS A 83 -6.02 -13.23 9.25
N SER A 84 -5.27 -14.25 9.65
CA SER A 84 -5.43 -14.92 10.94
C SER A 84 -4.67 -14.21 12.07
N THR A 85 -3.45 -13.76 11.81
CA THR A 85 -2.57 -13.18 12.84
C THR A 85 -2.48 -11.66 12.77
N LEU A 86 -2.97 -11.04 11.69
CA LEU A 86 -2.82 -9.60 11.40
C LEU A 86 -1.35 -9.14 11.33
N THR A 87 -0.42 -10.08 11.19
CA THR A 87 1.00 -9.78 11.03
C THR A 87 1.21 -9.09 9.69
N ARG A 88 1.95 -7.98 9.70
CA ARG A 88 2.33 -7.27 8.48
C ARG A 88 3.24 -8.15 7.62
N LEU A 89 2.83 -8.37 6.39
CA LEU A 89 3.53 -9.17 5.39
C LEU A 89 4.45 -8.31 4.52
N GLY A 90 4.10 -7.03 4.34
CA GLY A 90 4.89 -6.06 3.58
C GLY A 90 4.10 -4.77 3.30
N ASP A 91 4.68 -3.90 2.49
CA ASP A 91 4.06 -2.68 1.95
C ASP A 91 3.62 -2.88 0.48
N HIS A 92 3.54 -1.78 -0.28
CA HIS A 92 3.26 -1.75 -1.70
C HIS A 92 4.13 -2.67 -2.59
N THR A 93 5.26 -3.18 -2.11
CA THR A 93 6.09 -4.14 -2.84
C THR A 93 5.74 -5.61 -2.58
N TYR A 94 4.78 -5.88 -1.69
CA TYR A 94 4.43 -7.25 -1.30
C TYR A 94 3.73 -8.04 -2.43
N HIS A 95 4.18 -9.27 -2.64
CA HIS A 95 3.69 -10.19 -3.66
C HIS A 95 2.49 -11.00 -3.16
N VAL A 96 1.32 -10.79 -3.78
CA VAL A 96 0.07 -11.42 -3.35
C VAL A 96 -0.01 -12.87 -3.85
N ILE A 97 0.46 -13.81 -3.03
CA ILE A 97 0.42 -15.26 -3.31
C ILE A 97 -0.82 -15.98 -2.74
N ARG A 98 -1.60 -15.28 -1.92
CA ARG A 98 -2.84 -15.76 -1.30
C ARG A 98 -3.73 -14.59 -0.96
N GLN A 99 -5.01 -14.84 -0.65
CA GLN A 99 -5.88 -13.79 -0.17
C GLN A 99 -5.42 -13.26 1.19
N VAL A 100 -5.12 -11.97 1.25
CA VAL A 100 -4.65 -11.26 2.45
C VAL A 100 -5.50 -10.02 2.67
N TYR A 101 -5.33 -9.37 3.83
CA TYR A 101 -5.80 -8.00 3.98
C TYR A 101 -4.81 -7.04 3.31
N VAL A 102 -5.35 -6.01 2.69
CA VAL A 102 -4.60 -4.83 2.26
C VAL A 102 -5.27 -3.62 2.89
N CYS A 103 -4.48 -2.73 3.46
CA CYS A 103 -4.95 -1.44 3.92
C CYS A 103 -4.08 -0.34 3.32
N ALA A 104 -4.71 0.81 3.10
CA ALA A 104 -3.99 2.00 2.68
C ALA A 104 -4.56 3.26 3.32
N SER A 105 -3.70 4.27 3.47
CA SER A 105 -4.02 5.56 4.05
C SER A 105 -3.51 6.68 3.17
N GLY A 106 -4.25 7.78 3.12
CA GLY A 106 -3.88 8.95 2.32
C GLY A 106 -4.65 10.19 2.75
N GLN A 107 -4.27 11.32 2.19
CA GLN A 107 -4.83 12.63 2.52
C GLN A 107 -5.75 13.15 1.41
N LEU A 108 -6.82 13.84 1.81
CA LEU A 108 -7.69 14.61 0.95
C LEU A 108 -7.18 16.04 0.79
N THR A 109 -7.67 16.75 -0.23
CA THR A 109 -7.31 18.16 -0.50
C THR A 109 -7.68 19.11 0.64
N ASP A 110 -8.66 18.77 1.49
CA ASP A 110 -9.05 19.54 2.66
C ASP A 110 -8.18 19.28 3.90
N GLY A 111 -7.14 18.45 3.76
CA GLY A 111 -6.22 18.07 4.83
C GLY A 111 -6.68 16.88 5.66
N THR A 112 -7.94 16.44 5.51
CA THR A 112 -8.44 15.25 6.22
C THR A 112 -7.82 13.97 5.67
N TYR A 113 -7.81 12.92 6.49
CA TYR A 113 -7.22 11.64 6.13
C TYR A 113 -8.32 10.60 5.86
N GLN A 114 -8.02 9.65 4.99
CA GLN A 114 -8.83 8.46 4.81
C GLN A 114 -7.96 7.22 4.82
N SER A 115 -8.34 6.27 5.68
CA SER A 115 -7.78 4.94 5.74
C SER A 115 -8.81 3.93 5.28
N VAL A 116 -8.39 2.96 4.49
CA VAL A 116 -9.23 1.97 3.86
C VAL A 116 -8.61 0.60 3.99
N CYS A 117 -9.43 -0.43 4.20
CA CYS A 117 -9.01 -1.82 4.22
C CYS A 117 -9.93 -2.67 3.35
N GLY A 118 -9.35 -3.66 2.69
CA GLY A 118 -10.05 -4.63 1.87
C GLY A 118 -9.29 -5.93 1.75
N TYR A 119 -9.74 -6.78 0.82
CA TYR A 119 -9.01 -7.99 0.45
C TYR A 119 -8.16 -7.74 -0.78
N ALA A 120 -6.95 -8.28 -0.77
CA ALA A 120 -6.14 -8.45 -1.97
C ALA A 120 -6.06 -9.94 -2.32
N SER A 121 -6.38 -10.28 -3.57
CA SER A 121 -6.26 -11.65 -4.10
C SER A 121 -5.16 -11.79 -5.15
N GLU A 122 -4.75 -10.68 -5.76
CA GLU A 122 -3.84 -10.58 -6.91
C GLU A 122 -3.13 -9.22 -6.86
N ASP A 123 -1.94 -9.13 -7.48
CA ASP A 123 -1.20 -7.88 -7.64
C ASP A 123 -1.91 -6.92 -8.60
N ASN A 124 -1.66 -5.61 -8.47
CA ASN A 124 -2.26 -4.54 -9.28
C ASN A 124 -3.79 -4.56 -9.37
N LYS A 125 -4.47 -5.35 -8.54
CA LYS A 125 -5.91 -5.28 -8.41
C LYS A 125 -6.22 -4.08 -7.54
N ALA A 126 -7.06 -3.18 -8.04
CA ALA A 126 -7.51 -2.02 -7.27
C ALA A 126 -7.97 -2.53 -5.91
N MET A 127 -7.51 -1.92 -4.82
CA MET A 127 -8.06 -2.25 -3.52
C MET A 127 -9.55 -1.94 -3.59
N TYR A 128 -10.40 -2.95 -3.41
CA TYR A 128 -11.85 -2.77 -3.26
C TYR A 128 -12.13 -2.66 -1.76
N PRO A 129 -12.10 -1.44 -1.19
CA PRO A 129 -12.18 -1.29 0.25
C PRO A 129 -13.55 -1.76 0.73
N SER A 130 -13.51 -2.72 1.64
CA SER A 130 -14.70 -3.17 2.37
C SER A 130 -14.99 -2.29 3.58
N CYS A 131 -13.99 -1.52 4.01
CA CYS A 131 -14.02 -0.65 5.17
C CYS A 131 -13.23 0.63 4.87
N ALA A 132 -13.79 1.80 5.18
CA ALA A 132 -13.13 3.10 5.19
C ALA A 132 -13.40 3.90 6.49
N LEU A 133 -12.38 4.58 7.04
CA LEU A 133 -12.48 5.51 8.18
C LEU A 133 -11.76 6.84 7.87
N ALA A 134 -12.24 7.94 8.46
CA ALA A 134 -11.69 9.28 8.30
C ALA A 134 -10.55 9.53 9.30
N ILE A 135 -9.55 8.65 9.26
CA ILE A 135 -8.37 8.66 10.12
C ILE A 135 -7.14 8.41 9.25
N GLY A 136 -5.98 8.85 9.72
CA GLY A 136 -4.66 8.53 9.16
C GLY A 136 -3.72 8.06 10.27
N GLN A 137 -2.56 7.56 9.88
CA GLN A 137 -1.52 7.16 10.82
C GLN A 137 -0.87 8.41 11.44
N PRO A 138 -0.45 8.37 12.71
CA PRO A 138 0.22 9.50 13.35
C PRO A 138 1.63 9.77 12.80
N TYR A 139 2.21 8.78 12.10
CA TYR A 139 3.52 8.89 11.46
C TYR A 139 3.56 8.00 10.22
N VAL A 140 4.09 8.52 9.11
CA VAL A 140 4.28 7.79 7.86
C VAL A 140 5.68 8.07 7.31
N GLU A 141 6.44 7.01 7.03
CA GLU A 141 7.84 7.10 6.60
C GLU A 141 8.05 6.97 5.09
N ASP A 142 7.03 6.49 4.36
CA ASP A 142 7.11 6.25 2.90
C ASP A 142 6.82 7.49 2.04
N GLY A 143 6.61 8.65 2.68
CA GLY A 143 6.46 9.94 2.00
C GLY A 143 5.10 10.16 1.31
N CYS A 144 4.17 9.22 1.41
CA CYS A 144 2.91 9.30 0.67
C CYS A 144 1.96 10.42 1.11
N TYR A 145 2.04 10.82 2.38
CA TYR A 145 1.39 11.99 2.94
C TYR A 145 2.10 12.43 4.22
N VAL A 146 1.85 13.66 4.65
CA VAL A 146 2.38 14.19 5.92
C VAL A 146 1.24 14.18 6.93
N PRO A 147 1.28 13.34 7.97
CA PRO A 147 0.31 13.42 9.06
C PRO A 147 0.42 14.76 9.78
N ASP A 148 -0.72 15.34 10.13
CA ASP A 148 -0.77 16.48 11.05
C ASP A 148 -0.29 15.99 12.43
N ARG A 149 0.70 16.70 12.97
CA ARG A 149 1.29 16.42 14.30
C ARG A 149 0.34 16.71 15.44
#